data_AF-A0A418BKR9-F1
#
_entry.id   AF-A0A418BKR9-F1
#
_cell.length_a   1.000
_cell.length_b   1.000
_cell.length_c   1.000
_cell.angle_alpha   90.00
_cell.angle_beta   90.00
_cell.angle_gamma   90.00
#
_symmetry.space_group_name_H-M   'P 1'
#
loop_
_entity.id
_entity.type
_entity.pdbx_description
1 polymer ?
#
loop_
_entity_poly.entity_id
_entity_poly.type
_entity_poly.pdbx_seq_one_letter_code
_entity_poly.pdbx_strand_id
1 'polypeptide(L)'
;VAFSRDSAQKVYVQHLIRQQGAALWKVLAAGGYVYVCGATLMGTDVHKAFVELIQTHGAKSAVDATRYVQDLQHNHRYIQELWSA
;
A
#
# COMPACT_ATOMS: atom_id res chain seq x y z
N VAL A 1 -1.65 7.51 -12.57
CA VAL A 1 -1.33 8.73 -11.80
C VAL A 1 -2.60 9.19 -11.11
N ALA A 2 -2.52 9.70 -9.86
CA ALA A 2 -3.66 10.22 -9.12
C ALA A 2 -3.62 11.76 -9.10
N PHE A 3 -4.57 12.42 -9.76
CA PHE A 3 -4.66 13.87 -9.80
C PHE A 3 -5.62 14.37 -8.71
N SER A 4 -5.07 14.86 -7.60
CA SER A 4 -5.87 15.23 -6.41
C SER A 4 -6.66 16.55 -6.55
N ARG A 5 -6.53 17.25 -7.68
CA ARG A 5 -7.12 18.58 -7.90
C ARG A 5 -7.97 18.69 -9.18
N ASP A 6 -8.01 17.65 -10.00
CA ASP A 6 -8.71 17.68 -11.30
C ASP A 6 -10.21 17.39 -11.18
N SER A 7 -10.67 17.00 -9.99
CA SER A 7 -12.08 16.75 -9.72
C SER A 7 -12.46 17.29 -8.34
N ALA A 8 -13.77 17.42 -8.10
CA ALA A 8 -14.30 17.80 -6.79
C ALA A 8 -13.94 16.77 -5.70
N GLN A 9 -13.76 15.49 -6.07
CA GLN A 9 -13.31 14.44 -5.16
C GLN A 9 -11.79 14.30 -5.16
N LYS A 10 -11.20 14.19 -3.96
CA LYS A 10 -9.76 13.97 -3.82
C LYS A 10 -9.39 12.55 -4.23
N VAL A 11 -8.59 12.42 -5.27
CA VAL A 11 -7.98 11.14 -5.66
C VAL A 11 -6.51 11.13 -5.23
N TYR A 12 -6.15 10.18 -4.35
CA TYR A 12 -4.79 9.97 -3.89
C TYR A 12 -4.29 8.58 -4.27
N VAL A 13 -2.99 8.34 -4.10
CA VAL A 13 -2.34 7.08 -4.48
C VAL A 13 -2.95 5.86 -3.77
N GLN A 14 -3.34 6.00 -2.50
CA GLN A 14 -4.01 4.95 -1.73
C GLN A 14 -5.40 4.57 -2.28
N HIS A 15 -6.06 5.46 -3.04
CA HIS A 15 -7.31 5.11 -3.73
C HIS A 15 -7.03 4.22 -4.93
N LEU A 16 -5.99 4.54 -5.71
CA LEU A 16 -5.58 3.72 -6.85
C LEU A 16 -5.04 2.35 -6.42
N ILE A 17 -4.33 2.27 -5.29
CA ILE A 17 -3.86 1.00 -4.72
C ILE A 17 -5.04 0.06 -4.43
N ARG A 18 -6.08 0.56 -3.78
CA ARG A 18 -7.30 -0.22 -3.51
C ARG A 18 -7.99 -0.65 -4.80
N GLN A 19 -8.10 0.25 -5.77
CA GLN A 19 -8.72 -0.05 -7.08
C GLN A 19 -7.94 -1.13 -7.86
N GLN A 20 -6.61 -1.10 -7.80
CA GLN A 20 -5.74 -2.06 -8.51
C GLN A 20 -5.31 -3.25 -7.64
N GLY A 21 -5.99 -3.48 -6.52
CA GLY A 21 -5.52 -4.39 -5.48
C GLY A 21 -5.26 -5.81 -5.97
N ALA A 22 -6.09 -6.34 -6.86
CA ALA A 22 -5.91 -7.67 -7.42
C ALA A 22 -4.63 -7.82 -8.24
N ALA A 23 -4.26 -6.80 -9.03
CA ALA A 23 -3.05 -6.83 -9.85
C ALA A 23 -1.79 -6.67 -8.99
N LEU A 24 -1.85 -5.74 -8.03
CA LEU A 24 -0.77 -5.53 -7.07
C LEU A 24 -0.54 -6.76 -6.18
N TRP A 25 -1.60 -7.44 -5.74
CA TRP A 25 -1.48 -8.70 -5.00
C TRP A 25 -0.73 -9.78 -5.80
N LYS A 26 -1.03 -9.93 -7.11
CA LYS A 26 -0.30 -10.88 -7.97
C LYS A 26 1.21 -10.58 -7.98
N VAL A 27 1.60 -9.31 -8.06
CA VAL A 27 3.01 -8.89 -8.02
C VAL A 27 3.64 -9.18 -6.65
N LEU A 28 2.95 -8.86 -5.55
CA LEU A 28 3.44 -9.13 -4.19
C LEU A 28 3.62 -10.63 -3.92
N ALA A 29 2.64 -11.43 -4.29
CA ALA A 29 2.67 -12.89 -4.15
C ALA A 29 3.78 -13.53 -4.99
N ALA A 30 4.14 -12.91 -6.12
CA ALA A 30 5.23 -13.34 -6.99
C ALA A 30 6.64 -12.84 -6.58
N GLY A 31 6.79 -12.22 -5.40
CA GLY A 31 8.10 -11.76 -4.91
C GLY A 31 8.40 -10.28 -5.15
N GLY A 32 7.43 -9.48 -5.59
CA GLY A 32 7.62 -8.05 -5.86
C GLY A 32 8.00 -7.21 -4.63
N TYR A 33 8.48 -5.99 -4.91
CA TYR A 33 8.96 -5.01 -3.95
C TYR A 33 8.07 -3.77 -3.94
N VAL A 34 7.94 -3.13 -2.78
CA VAL A 34 7.18 -1.89 -2.57
C VAL A 34 8.13 -0.81 -2.07
N TYR A 35 8.04 0.37 -2.68
CA TYR A 35 8.77 1.55 -2.28
C TYR A 35 7.77 2.69 -2.06
N VAL A 36 7.83 3.32 -0.89
CA VAL A 36 6.96 4.44 -0.52
C VAL A 36 7.85 5.60 -0.10
N CYS A 37 7.76 6.73 -0.79
CA CYS A 37 8.59 7.91 -0.54
C CYS A 37 7.69 9.16 -0.45
N GLY A 38 7.87 10.00 0.58
CA GLY A 38 7.11 11.24 0.72
C GLY A 38 6.69 11.60 2.15
N ALA A 39 5.55 12.26 2.27
CA ALA A 39 5.05 12.72 3.58
C ALA A 39 4.66 11.55 4.50
N THR A 40 4.96 11.65 5.79
CA THR A 40 4.60 10.65 6.82
C THR A 40 3.12 10.30 6.84
N LEU A 41 2.24 11.29 6.69
CA LEU A 41 0.79 11.08 6.64
C LEU A 41 0.37 10.26 5.41
N MET A 42 0.96 10.56 4.25
CA MET A 42 0.74 9.80 3.02
C MET A 42 1.22 8.34 3.18
N GLY A 43 2.39 8.15 3.78
CA GLY A 43 2.93 6.82 4.05
C GLY A 43 2.03 5.97 4.97
N THR A 44 1.35 6.60 5.94
CA THR A 44 0.41 5.93 6.84
C THR A 44 -0.82 5.42 6.07
N ASP A 45 -1.38 6.24 5.18
CA ASP A 45 -2.54 5.86 4.37
C ASP A 45 -2.21 4.82 3.29
N VAL A 46 -1.00 4.88 2.73
CA VAL A 46 -0.50 3.84 1.82
C VAL A 46 -0.33 2.51 2.54
N HIS A 47 0.24 2.51 3.75
CA HIS A 47 0.37 1.29 4.55
C HIS A 47 -0.98 0.63 4.80
N LYS A 48 -1.98 1.40 5.26
CA LYS A 48 -3.35 0.90 5.45
C LYS A 48 -3.94 0.30 4.16
N ALA A 49 -3.74 0.97 3.02
CA ALA A 49 -4.22 0.48 1.74
C ALA A 49 -3.58 -0.87 1.34
N PHE A 50 -2.29 -1.08 1.63
CA PHE A 50 -1.65 -2.37 1.39
C PHE A 50 -2.19 -3.47 2.32
N VAL A 51 -2.42 -3.18 3.60
CA VAL A 51 -3.04 -4.14 4.53
C VAL A 51 -4.43 -4.55 4.02
N GLU A 52 -5.29 -3.59 3.68
CA GLU A 52 -6.64 -3.85 3.15
C GLU A 52 -6.62 -4.65 1.84
N LEU A 53 -5.69 -4.33 0.96
CA LEU A 53 -5.45 -5.05 -0.30
C LEU A 53 -5.07 -6.51 -0.05
N ILE A 54 -4.14 -6.76 0.88
CA ILE A 54 -3.69 -8.12 1.21
C ILE A 54 -4.81 -8.90 1.90
N GLN A 55 -5.58 -8.25 2.77
CA GLN A 55 -6.75 -8.86 3.39
C GLN A 55 -7.75 -9.33 2.33
N THR A 56 -8.10 -8.44 1.40
CA THR A 56 -9.12 -8.70 0.37
C THR A 56 -8.64 -9.70 -0.68
N HIS A 57 -7.47 -9.49 -1.28
CA HIS A 57 -7.02 -10.27 -2.43
C HIS A 57 -6.15 -11.47 -2.05
N GLY A 58 -5.52 -11.45 -0.88
CA GLY A 58 -4.78 -12.57 -0.32
C GLY A 58 -5.62 -13.50 0.57
N ALA A 59 -6.92 -13.22 0.72
CA ALA A 59 -7.85 -13.95 1.59
C ALA A 59 -7.30 -14.14 3.02
N LYS A 60 -6.73 -13.06 3.57
CA LYS A 60 -6.11 -13.07 4.91
C LYS A 60 -7.03 -12.41 5.92
N SER A 61 -6.91 -12.78 7.20
CA SER A 61 -7.51 -12.00 8.28
C SER A 61 -6.82 -10.62 8.37
N ALA A 62 -7.43 -9.66 9.06
CA ALA A 62 -6.79 -8.35 9.27
C ALA A 62 -5.44 -8.48 10.02
N VAL A 63 -5.35 -9.43 10.95
CA VAL A 63 -4.11 -9.72 11.70
C VAL A 63 -3.05 -10.30 10.76
N ASP A 64 -3.40 -11.28 9.95
CA ASP A 64 -2.46 -11.92 9.01
C ASP A 64 -2.04 -10.99 7.88
N ALA A 65 -2.92 -10.09 7.43
CA ALA A 65 -2.59 -9.08 6.43
C ALA A 65 -1.60 -8.04 7.00
N THR A 66 -1.80 -7.61 8.24
CA THR A 66 -0.85 -6.72 8.94
C THR A 66 0.51 -7.40 9.10
N ARG A 67 0.50 -8.67 9.57
CA ARG A 67 1.74 -9.46 9.69
C ARG A 67 2.44 -9.63 8.36
N TYR A 68 1.70 -9.86 7.27
CA TYR A 68 2.30 -9.98 5.94
C TYR A 68 3.06 -8.72 5.53
N VAL A 69 2.52 -7.52 5.79
CA VAL A 69 3.25 -6.27 5.51
C VAL A 69 4.50 -6.15 6.39
N GLN A 70 4.42 -6.52 7.67
CA GLN A 70 5.58 -6.55 8.57
C GLN A 70 6.66 -7.52 8.07
N ASP A 71 6.27 -8.69 7.57
CA ASP A 71 7.20 -9.67 6.98
C ASP A 71 7.85 -9.10 5.71
N LEU A 72 7.12 -8.37 4.87
CA LEU A 72 7.71 -7.68 3.72
C LEU A 72 8.74 -6.63 4.17
N GLN A 73 8.47 -5.87 5.23
CA GLN A 73 9.42 -4.90 5.78
C GLN A 73 10.66 -5.59 6.32
N HIS A 74 10.50 -6.66 7.10
CA HIS A 74 11.61 -7.45 7.65
C HIS A 74 12.49 -8.05 6.56
N ASN A 75 11.90 -8.48 5.45
CA ASN A 75 12.60 -9.04 4.30
C ASN A 75 13.10 -7.97 3.29
N HIS A 76 13.08 -6.69 3.65
CA HIS A 76 13.50 -5.57 2.78
C HIS A 76 12.74 -5.50 1.44
N ARG A 77 11.49 -5.96 1.42
CA ARG A 77 10.58 -5.95 0.26
C ARG A 77 9.50 -4.88 0.35
N TYR A 78 9.37 -4.20 1.49
CA TYR A 78 8.54 -3.02 1.66
C TYR A 78 9.36 -1.94 2.36
N ILE A 79 9.77 -0.92 1.60
CA ILE A 79 10.70 0.12 2.04
C ILE A 79 9.97 1.46 2.07
N GLN A 80 10.16 2.21 3.15
CA GLN A 80 9.55 3.52 3.35
C GLN A 80 10.62 4.56 3.63
N GLU A 81 10.64 5.62 2.82
CA GLU A 81 11.43 6.83 3.05
C GLU A 81 10.48 8.00 3.26
N LEU A 82 10.14 8.25 4.52
CA LEU A 82 9.13 9.23 4.89
C LEU A 82 9.73 10.37 5.69
N TRP A 83 9.22 11.58 5.45
CA TRP A 83 9.57 12.76 6.22
C TRP A 83 8.33 13.57 6.61
N SER A 84 8.44 14.26 7.73
CA SER A 84 7.53 15.32 8.14
C SER A 84 8.26 16.64 7.95
N ALA A 85 7.55 17.65 7.47
CA ALA A 85 8.04 19.03 7.47
C ALA A 85 7.99 19.63 8.89
#